data_AF-A0A5E4DGC8-F1
#
_entry.id   AF-A0A5E4DGC8-F1
#
_cell.length_a   1.000
_cell.length_b   1.000
_cell.length_c   1.000
_cell.angle_alpha   90.00
_cell.angle_beta   90.00
_cell.angle_gamma   90.00
#
_symmetry.space_group_name_H-M   'P 1'
#
loop_
_entity.id
_entity.type
_entity.pdbx_description
1 polymer ?
#
loop_
_entity_poly.entity_id
_entity_poly.type
_entity_poly.pdbx_seq_one_letter_code
_entity_poly.pdbx_strand_id
1 'polypeptide(L)'
;MFKAFVSKSHPEFSSNRQQDAQEFFLHLVNLVERNRIGSENPSDVFRFLVEERIQCCQTRKVRYTERVDYLMQLPVAMEAATNKDELIAYELTRREAEANRRPLPELVRAKIPFSACLQAFSEPENVDDFWSSALQAKSAGV
;
A
#
# COMPACT_ATOMS: atom_id res chain seq x y z
N MET A 1 -30.12 6.94 -3.18
CA MET A 1 -30.56 5.90 -2.23
C MET A 1 -29.39 5.05 -1.72
N PHE A 2 -28.55 4.47 -2.59
CA PHE A 2 -27.39 3.66 -2.15
C PHE A 2 -26.32 4.44 -1.38
N LYS A 3 -25.78 5.54 -1.94
CA LYS A 3 -24.72 6.35 -1.30
C LYS A 3 -25.05 6.67 0.17
N ALA A 4 -26.20 7.29 0.40
CA ALA A 4 -26.64 7.69 1.74
C ALA A 4 -26.78 6.53 2.73
N PHE A 5 -27.09 5.31 2.26
CA PHE A 5 -27.17 4.12 3.10
C PHE A 5 -25.77 3.62 3.50
N VAL A 6 -24.90 3.37 2.52
CA VAL A 6 -23.56 2.83 2.79
C VAL A 6 -22.65 3.83 3.50
N SER A 7 -22.89 5.13 3.31
CA SER A 7 -22.09 6.20 3.92
C SER A 7 -22.66 6.74 5.24
N LYS A 8 -23.76 6.18 5.74
CA LYS A 8 -24.44 6.70 6.92
C LYS A 8 -23.45 6.70 8.10
N SER A 9 -23.36 7.82 8.82
CA SER A 9 -22.44 8.03 9.95
C SER A 9 -20.94 7.90 9.65
N HIS A 10 -20.51 7.77 8.39
CA HIS A 10 -19.09 7.76 8.03
C HIS A 10 -18.59 9.20 7.81
N PRO A 11 -17.57 9.69 8.53
CA PRO A 11 -17.11 11.09 8.45
C PRO A 11 -16.68 11.53 7.05
N GLU A 12 -16.03 10.62 6.32
CA GLU A 12 -15.53 10.84 4.97
C GLU A 12 -16.68 10.67 3.94
N PHE A 13 -17.23 9.46 3.80
CA PHE A 13 -18.19 9.15 2.72
C PHE A 13 -19.57 9.82 2.83
N SER A 14 -19.96 10.34 4.00
CA SER A 14 -21.22 11.09 4.13
C SER A 14 -21.17 12.46 3.43
N SER A 15 -19.97 12.96 3.17
CA SER A 15 -19.73 14.21 2.48
C SER A 15 -19.83 14.08 0.94
N ASN A 16 -19.71 15.21 0.24
CA ASN A 16 -19.68 15.27 -1.23
C ASN A 16 -18.30 15.68 -1.79
N ARG A 17 -17.23 15.65 -0.98
CA ARG A 17 -15.86 15.90 -1.44
C ARG A 17 -15.29 14.69 -2.19
N GLN A 18 -14.12 14.87 -2.79
CA GLN A 18 -13.31 13.78 -3.33
C GLN A 18 -12.83 12.87 -2.21
N GLN A 19 -12.71 11.58 -2.50
CA GLN A 19 -12.48 10.51 -1.54
C GLN A 19 -11.54 9.48 -2.15
N ASP A 20 -10.82 8.73 -1.31
CA ASP A 20 -9.94 7.66 -1.76
C ASP A 20 -10.75 6.40 -2.13
N ALA A 21 -10.36 5.76 -3.25
CA ALA A 21 -11.06 4.59 -3.77
C ALA A 21 -10.78 3.32 -2.95
N GLN A 22 -9.56 3.16 -2.45
CA GLN A 22 -9.16 2.01 -1.64
C GLN A 22 -9.81 2.05 -0.26
N GLU A 23 -9.90 3.24 0.35
CA GLU A 23 -10.63 3.45 1.60
C GLU A 23 -12.11 3.08 1.44
N PHE A 24 -12.76 3.56 0.36
CA PHE A 24 -14.16 3.24 0.10
C PHE A 24 -14.39 1.75 -0.15
N PHE A 25 -13.47 1.09 -0.89
CA PHE A 25 -13.53 -0.35 -1.11
C PHE A 25 -13.48 -1.13 0.20
N LEU A 26 -12.50 -0.86 1.06
CA LEU A 26 -12.40 -1.56 2.35
C LEU A 26 -13.58 -1.25 3.28
N HIS A 27 -14.11 -0.02 3.25
CA HIS A 27 -15.33 0.32 3.98
C HIS A 27 -16.52 -0.53 3.50
N LEU A 28 -16.68 -0.69 2.19
CA LEU A 28 -17.75 -1.52 1.63
C LEU A 28 -17.58 -3.00 1.97
N VAL A 29 -16.37 -3.55 1.85
CA VAL A 29 -16.06 -4.93 2.26
C VAL A 29 -16.41 -5.15 3.73
N ASN A 30 -16.01 -4.24 4.62
CA ASN A 30 -16.35 -4.29 6.04
C ASN A 30 -17.86 -4.21 6.31
N LEU A 31 -18.59 -3.40 5.52
CA LEU A 31 -20.05 -3.32 5.64
C LEU A 31 -20.72 -4.64 5.27
N VAL A 32 -20.25 -5.30 4.21
CA VAL A 32 -20.72 -6.63 3.79
C VAL A 32 -20.42 -7.68 4.87
N GLU A 33 -19.19 -7.72 5.37
CA GLU A 33 -18.77 -8.65 6.44
C GLU A 33 -19.65 -8.54 7.69
N ARG A 34 -20.00 -7.32 8.10
CA ARG A 34 -20.82 -7.05 9.29
C ARG A 34 -22.30 -7.41 9.11
N ASN A 35 -22.80 -7.41 7.88
CA ASN A 35 -24.22 -7.58 7.57
C ASN A 35 -24.51 -8.87 6.77
N ARG A 36 -23.61 -9.85 6.81
CA ARG A 36 -23.83 -11.14 6.15
C ARG A 36 -25.07 -11.84 6.73
N ILE A 37 -25.94 -12.32 5.85
CA ILE A 37 -27.12 -13.11 6.19
C ILE A 37 -26.99 -14.45 5.47
N GLY A 38 -26.91 -15.55 6.21
CA GLY A 38 -26.68 -16.89 5.67
C GLY A 38 -25.22 -17.34 5.73
N SER A 39 -24.90 -18.44 5.04
CA SER A 39 -23.57 -19.09 5.08
C SER A 39 -22.57 -18.55 4.08
N GLU A 40 -23.01 -17.92 2.99
CA GLU A 40 -22.13 -17.44 1.92
C GLU A 40 -21.82 -15.95 2.09
N ASN A 41 -20.53 -15.62 2.00
CA ASN A 41 -20.05 -14.25 2.10
C ASN A 41 -19.41 -13.82 0.78
N PRO A 42 -19.99 -12.86 0.05
CA PRO A 42 -19.47 -12.46 -1.26
C PRO A 42 -18.10 -11.78 -1.17
N SER A 43 -17.70 -11.26 0.00
CA SER A 43 -16.35 -10.71 0.22
C SER A 43 -15.25 -11.77 0.17
N ASP A 44 -15.59 -13.05 0.33
CA ASP A 44 -14.61 -14.15 0.30
C ASP A 44 -13.91 -14.27 -1.06
N VAL A 45 -14.49 -13.75 -2.14
CA VAL A 45 -13.84 -13.72 -3.48
C VAL A 45 -12.56 -12.88 -3.50
N PHE A 46 -12.44 -11.91 -2.59
CA PHE A 46 -11.25 -11.05 -2.46
C PHE A 46 -10.33 -11.51 -1.34
N ARG A 47 -10.77 -12.44 -0.50
CA ARG A 47 -10.09 -12.80 0.74
C ARG A 47 -8.90 -13.73 0.47
N PHE A 48 -7.75 -13.39 1.01
CA PHE A 48 -6.57 -14.25 1.00
C PHE A 48 -5.83 -14.22 2.35
N LEU A 49 -4.92 -15.18 2.54
CA LEU A 49 -4.01 -15.22 3.69
C LEU A 49 -2.64 -14.70 3.26
N VAL A 50 -2.06 -13.84 4.09
CA VAL A 50 -0.68 -13.38 4.02
C VAL A 50 0.11 -14.09 5.11
N GLU A 51 1.14 -14.81 4.70
CA GLU A 51 2.15 -15.36 5.61
C GLU A 51 3.28 -14.35 5.78
N GLU A 52 3.53 -13.96 7.02
CA GLU A 52 4.64 -13.11 7.42
C GLU A 52 5.68 -13.96 8.14
N ARG A 53 6.92 -13.91 7.67
CA ARG A 53 8.05 -14.67 8.22
C ARG A 53 9.05 -13.70 8.82
N ILE A 54 9.31 -13.83 10.11
CA ILE A 54 10.36 -13.07 10.82
C ILE A 54 11.46 -14.02 11.24
N GLN A 55 12.70 -13.69 10.92
CA GLN A 55 13.92 -14.41 11.26
C GLN A 55 14.86 -13.52 12.07
N CYS A 56 15.27 -14.00 13.25
CA CYS A 56 16.34 -13.34 14.01
C CYS A 56 17.69 -13.53 13.29
N CYS A 57 18.40 -12.45 12.97
CA CYS A 57 19.66 -12.51 12.24
C CYS A 57 20.79 -13.24 12.99
N GLN A 58 20.84 -13.14 14.32
CA GLN A 58 21.89 -13.77 15.12
C GLN A 58 21.63 -15.25 15.40
N THR A 59 20.39 -15.62 15.77
CA THR A 59 20.06 -17.01 16.16
C THR A 59 19.53 -17.86 15.02
N ARG A 60 19.17 -17.24 13.89
CA ARG A 60 18.51 -17.88 12.73
C ARG A 60 17.16 -18.54 13.05
N LYS A 61 16.61 -18.36 14.26
CA LYS A 61 15.27 -18.82 14.60
C LYS A 61 14.22 -17.97 13.89
N VAL A 62 13.15 -18.63 13.49
CA VAL A 62 12.07 -18.05 12.69
C VAL A 62 10.73 -18.11 13.42
N ARG A 63 9.85 -17.18 13.08
CA ARG A 63 8.43 -17.18 13.44
C ARG A 63 7.62 -16.89 12.19
N TYR A 64 6.56 -17.66 12.00
CA TYR A 64 5.57 -17.41 10.96
C TYR A 64 4.29 -16.91 11.62
N THR A 65 3.66 -15.91 11.03
CA THR A 65 2.36 -15.36 11.43
C THR A 65 1.50 -15.22 10.20
N GLU A 66 0.20 -15.51 10.34
CA GLU A 66 -0.75 -15.40 9.24
C GLU A 66 -1.73 -14.28 9.55
N ARG A 67 -2.12 -13.54 8.50
CA ARG A 67 -3.21 -12.56 8.58
C ARG A 67 -4.09 -12.64 7.34
N VAL A 68 -5.36 -12.30 7.52
CA VAL A 68 -6.32 -12.18 6.42
C VAL A 68 -6.17 -10.80 5.80
N ASP A 69 -6.18 -10.74 4.47
CA ASP A 69 -6.21 -9.49 3.72
C ASP A 69 -7.18 -9.60 2.53
N TYR A 70 -7.56 -8.44 1.99
CA TYR A 70 -8.46 -8.27 0.84
C TYR A 70 -7.80 -7.48 -0.29
N LEU A 71 -6.64 -6.87 -0.04
CA LEU A 71 -5.92 -6.08 -1.03
C LEU A 71 -4.41 -6.19 -0.85
N MET A 72 -3.70 -6.57 -1.92
CA MET A 72 -2.24 -6.57 -1.94
C MET A 72 -1.71 -5.16 -2.20
N GLN A 73 -0.99 -4.59 -1.23
CA GLN A 73 -0.35 -3.29 -1.36
C GLN A 73 0.99 -3.44 -2.08
N LEU A 74 1.06 -2.99 -3.34
CA LEU A 74 2.26 -3.09 -4.14
C LEU A 74 3.14 -1.82 -3.97
N PRO A 75 4.39 -1.94 -3.48
CA PRO A 75 5.29 -0.81 -3.36
C PRO A 75 5.69 -0.28 -4.74
N VAL A 76 5.81 1.05 -4.85
CA VAL A 76 6.26 1.71 -6.08
C VAL A 76 7.75 2.00 -5.96
N ALA A 77 8.57 1.18 -6.61
CA ALA A 77 10.03 1.30 -6.59
C ALA A 77 10.51 2.48 -7.46
N MET A 78 10.46 3.70 -6.92
CA MET A 78 10.87 4.94 -7.62
C MET A 78 12.30 4.87 -8.14
N GLU A 79 13.18 4.15 -7.42
CA GLU A 79 14.57 3.99 -7.83
C GLU A 79 14.76 3.12 -9.08
N ALA A 80 13.74 2.34 -9.46
CA ALA A 80 13.75 1.56 -10.69
C ALA A 80 13.21 2.34 -11.90
N ALA A 81 12.90 3.63 -11.77
CA ALA A 81 12.42 4.44 -12.88
C ALA A 81 13.43 4.48 -14.03
N THR A 82 12.99 4.21 -15.27
CA THR A 82 13.88 4.14 -16.45
C THR A 82 14.16 5.49 -17.10
N ASN A 83 13.42 6.53 -16.72
CA ASN A 83 13.50 7.88 -17.30
C ASN A 83 13.79 8.96 -16.26
N LYS A 84 14.68 8.68 -15.30
CA LYS A 84 15.03 9.61 -14.22
C LYS A 84 15.48 10.98 -14.73
N ASP A 85 16.34 11.01 -15.76
CA ASP A 85 16.86 12.26 -16.32
C ASP A 85 15.75 13.12 -16.97
N GLU A 86 14.82 12.49 -17.70
CA GLU A 86 13.65 13.18 -18.27
C GLU A 86 12.78 13.79 -17.16
N LEU A 87 12.61 13.07 -16.05
CA LEU A 87 11.80 13.48 -14.92
C LEU A 87 12.44 14.69 -14.19
N ILE A 88 13.75 14.63 -13.97
CA ILE A 88 14.51 15.73 -13.35
C ILE A 88 14.43 16.99 -14.22
N ALA A 89 14.61 16.85 -15.54
CA ALA A 89 14.47 17.97 -16.47
C ALA A 89 13.05 18.54 -16.49
N TYR A 90 12.03 17.69 -16.45
CA TYR A 90 10.63 18.10 -16.33
C TYR A 90 10.37 18.87 -15.02
N GLU A 91 10.85 18.38 -13.88
CA GLU A 91 10.65 19.06 -12.59
C GLU A 91 11.33 20.43 -12.55
N LEU A 92 12.52 20.56 -13.13
CA LEU A 92 13.24 21.83 -13.21
C LEU A 92 12.48 22.83 -14.09
N THR A 93 12.11 22.43 -15.31
CA THR A 93 11.34 23.28 -16.25
C THR A 93 9.97 23.65 -15.68
N ARG A 94 9.30 22.72 -15.00
CA ARG A 94 8.03 22.97 -14.32
C ARG A 94 8.18 24.02 -13.21
N ARG A 95 9.20 23.90 -12.36
CA ARG A 95 9.50 24.89 -11.30
C ARG A 95 9.79 26.27 -11.87
N GLU A 96 10.56 26.35 -12.95
CA GLU A 96 10.82 27.62 -13.65
C GLU A 96 9.55 28.22 -14.26
N ALA A 97 8.69 27.40 -14.87
CA ALA A 97 7.41 27.84 -15.41
C ALA A 97 6.48 28.37 -14.31
N GLU A 98 6.40 27.69 -13.17
CA GLU A 98 5.62 28.12 -12.00
C GLU A 98 6.15 29.46 -11.43
N ALA A 99 7.47 29.59 -11.25
CA ALA A 99 8.10 30.81 -10.75
C ALA A 99 7.88 32.01 -11.67
N ASN A 100 7.94 31.78 -12.99
CA ASN A 100 7.76 32.81 -14.00
C ASN A 100 6.31 32.99 -14.47
N ARG A 101 5.35 32.29 -13.84
CA ARG A 101 3.92 32.27 -14.22
C ARG A 101 3.68 31.99 -15.72
N ARG A 102 4.51 31.11 -16.29
CA ARG A 102 4.39 30.62 -17.67
C ARG A 102 3.51 29.36 -17.71
N PRO A 103 2.98 28.99 -18.88
CA PRO A 103 2.29 27.72 -19.06
C PRO A 103 3.17 26.55 -18.63
N LEU A 104 2.56 25.58 -17.93
CA LEU A 104 3.28 24.39 -17.49
C LEU A 104 3.73 23.54 -18.69
N PRO A 105 4.91 22.92 -18.62
CA PRO A 105 5.37 21.99 -19.64
C PRO A 105 4.50 20.73 -19.68
N GLU A 106 4.60 19.97 -20.76
CA GLU A 106 3.92 18.69 -20.91
C GLU A 106 4.32 17.71 -19.80
N LEU A 107 3.33 17.02 -19.22
CA LEU A 107 3.51 16.17 -18.05
C LEU A 107 4.39 14.95 -18.37
N VAL A 108 5.52 14.85 -17.68
CA VAL A 108 6.36 13.64 -17.65
C VAL A 108 6.12 12.88 -16.36
N ARG A 109 5.92 11.55 -16.46
CA ARG A 109 5.77 10.65 -15.30
C ARG A 109 6.95 9.68 -15.22
N ALA A 110 7.23 9.18 -14.01
CA ALA A 110 8.16 8.08 -13.81
C ALA A 110 7.66 6.82 -14.54
N LYS A 111 8.53 6.24 -15.36
CA LYS A 111 8.30 4.95 -16.02
C LYS A 111 8.96 3.87 -15.17
N ILE A 112 8.15 3.21 -14.34
CA ILE A 112 8.63 2.19 -13.40
C ILE A 112 8.21 0.81 -13.93
N PRO A 113 9.16 -0.12 -14.12
CA PRO A 113 8.84 -1.49 -14.50
C PRO A 113 7.99 -2.18 -13.43
N PHE A 114 6.87 -2.77 -13.83
CA PHE A 114 6.02 -3.52 -12.89
C PHE A 114 6.77 -4.67 -12.20
N SER A 115 7.71 -5.31 -12.89
CA SER A 115 8.59 -6.34 -12.33
C SER A 115 9.42 -5.84 -11.15
N ALA A 116 9.84 -4.57 -11.15
CA ALA A 116 10.59 -3.98 -10.05
C ALA A 116 9.71 -3.80 -8.80
N CYS A 117 8.44 -3.43 -8.99
CA CYS A 117 7.47 -3.35 -7.89
C CYS A 117 7.18 -4.73 -7.28
N LEU A 118 7.05 -5.76 -8.10
CA LEU A 118 6.88 -7.14 -7.62
C LEU A 118 8.11 -7.64 -6.87
N GLN A 119 9.31 -7.34 -7.39
CA GLN A 119 10.55 -7.69 -6.72
C GLN A 119 10.65 -7.02 -5.35
N ALA A 120 10.38 -5.71 -5.29
CA ALA A 120 10.38 -4.95 -4.05
C ALA A 120 9.36 -5.47 -3.02
N PHE A 121 8.21 -5.97 -3.46
CA PHE A 121 7.23 -6.61 -2.57
C PHE A 121 7.75 -7.91 -1.95
N SER A 122 8.55 -8.68 -2.70
CA SER A 122 9.07 -9.99 -2.27
C SER A 122 10.42 -9.92 -1.57
N GLU A 123 11.07 -8.76 -1.56
CA GLU A 123 12.40 -8.59 -1.03
C GLU A 123 12.39 -8.64 0.51
N PRO A 124 13.29 -9.41 1.15
CA PRO A 124 13.37 -9.42 2.61
C PRO A 124 13.75 -8.04 3.14
N GLU A 125 12.98 -7.54 4.10
CA GLU A 125 13.19 -6.23 4.70
C GLU A 125 13.87 -6.36 6.07
N ASN A 126 14.87 -5.52 6.35
CA ASN A 126 15.48 -5.49 7.67
C ASN A 126 14.55 -4.79 8.67
N VAL A 127 14.28 -5.46 9.78
CA VAL A 127 13.56 -4.90 10.92
C VAL A 127 14.56 -4.57 12.01
N ASP A 128 14.87 -3.28 12.13
CA ASP A 128 15.70 -2.75 13.20
C ASP A 128 14.98 -2.85 14.56
N ASP A 129 15.78 -2.91 15.63
CA ASP A 129 15.28 -2.89 17.01
C ASP A 129 14.32 -4.05 17.36
N PHE A 130 14.41 -5.17 16.64
CA PHE A 130 13.64 -6.39 16.85
C PHE A 130 14.00 -7.08 18.18
N TRP A 131 13.00 -7.28 19.05
CA TRP A 131 13.18 -8.09 20.26
C TRP A 131 13.14 -9.59 19.95
N SER A 132 14.28 -10.26 20.12
CA SER A 132 14.37 -11.71 19.92
C SER A 132 14.17 -12.45 21.24
N SER A 133 13.08 -13.22 21.35
CA SER A 133 12.84 -14.10 22.50
C SER A 133 13.91 -15.19 22.66
N ALA A 134 14.59 -15.55 21.57
CA ALA A 134 15.68 -16.52 21.58
C ALA A 134 16.98 -15.96 22.16
N LEU A 135 17.23 -14.65 21.98
CA LEU A 135 18.38 -13.94 22.57
C LEU A 135 18.04 -13.33 23.93
N GLN A 136 16.75 -13.13 24.22
CA GLN A 136 16.26 -12.30 25.31
C GLN A 136 16.86 -10.88 25.28
N ALA A 137 17.07 -10.34 24.06
CA ALA A 137 17.67 -9.04 23.81
C ALA A 137 17.20 -8.46 22.46
N LYS A 138 17.42 -7.16 22.27
CA LYS A 138 17.24 -6.49 20.97
C LYS A 138 18.29 -6.96 19.96
N SER A 139 17.87 -7.12 18.71
CA SER A 139 18.70 -7.54 17.59
C SER A 139 18.10 -7.03 16.28
N ALA A 140 18.66 -7.45 15.14
CA ALA A 140 18.07 -7.26 13.82
C ALA A 140 17.21 -8.48 13.44
N GLY A 141 16.05 -8.22 12.84
CA GLY A 141 15.20 -9.21 12.19
C GLY A 141 15.21 -9.03 10.68
N VAL A 142 14.88 -10.10 9.95
CA VAL A 142 14.59 -10.11 8.51
C VAL A 142 13.39 -11.00 8.25
#